data_AF-A0A0F3N3F8-F1
#
_entry.id   AF-A0A0F3N3F8-F1
#
_cell.length_a   1.000
_cell.length_b   1.000
_cell.length_c   1.000
_cell.angle_alpha   90.00
_cell.angle_beta   90.00
_cell.angle_gamma   90.00
#
_symmetry.space_group_name_H-M   'P 1'
#
loop_
_entity.id
_entity.type
_entity.pdbx_description
1 polymer ?
#
loop_
_entity_poly.entity_id
_entity_poly.type
_entity_poly.pdbx_seq_one_letter_code
_entity_poly.pdbx_strand_id
1 'polypeptide(L)'
;MAQQLNGYIDFSPKPFLDDYGNSMHFHINFNSEFNDYYIILAAQGLCHYMLDTLLAFMPTTLDYSRINKKFMAPTHISYGGNNRSVAVRTPNAFPKRLEHRLSSPKPIHI
;
A
#
# COMPACT_ATOMS: atom_id res chain seq x y z
N MET A 1 6.87 22.76 8.22
CA MET A 1 6.13 23.49 7.18
C MET A 1 4.66 23.74 7.55
N ALA A 2 3.77 22.74 7.64
CA ALA A 2 2.35 22.99 7.90
C ALA A 2 2.08 23.81 9.18
N GLN A 3 2.71 23.46 10.29
CA GLN A 3 2.59 24.23 11.54
C GLN A 3 3.10 25.68 11.42
N GLN A 4 4.10 25.93 10.58
CA GLN A 4 4.62 27.28 10.31
C GLN A 4 3.63 28.14 9.51
N LEU A 5 2.66 27.50 8.86
CA LEU A 5 1.54 28.13 8.15
C LEU A 5 0.22 28.01 8.95
N ASN A 6 0.29 27.75 10.26
CA ASN A 6 -0.87 27.53 11.14
C ASN A 6 -1.78 26.35 10.73
N GLY A 7 -1.25 25.37 9.99
CA GLY A 7 -1.95 24.14 9.61
C GLY A 7 -1.61 22.93 10.50
N TYR A 8 -2.53 21.95 10.52
CA TYR A 8 -2.34 20.64 11.15
C TYR A 8 -2.12 19.56 10.08
N ILE A 9 -1.30 18.55 10.38
CA ILE A 9 -1.08 17.39 9.53
C ILE A 9 -1.65 16.17 10.23
N ASP A 10 -2.52 15.44 9.54
CA ASP A 10 -3.02 14.16 10.01
C ASP A 10 -2.57 13.03 9.09
N PHE A 11 -1.75 12.12 9.62
CA PHE A 11 -1.37 10.87 8.97
C PHE A 11 -2.24 9.69 9.41
N SER A 12 -3.36 9.93 10.10
CA SER A 12 -4.30 8.88 10.44
C SER A 12 -4.73 8.13 9.17
N PRO A 13 -4.88 6.80 9.21
CA PRO A 13 -5.26 6.02 8.03
C PRO A 13 -6.62 6.46 7.45
N LYS A 14 -7.52 6.94 8.31
CA LYS A 14 -8.89 7.32 7.94
C LYS A 14 -9.33 8.56 8.74
N PRO A 15 -8.91 9.76 8.34
CA PRO A 15 -9.26 11.00 9.03
C PRO A 15 -10.75 11.35 8.86
N PHE A 16 -11.33 10.99 7.71
CA PHE A 16 -12.72 11.24 7.38
C PHE A 16 -13.43 9.93 6.98
N LEU A 17 -14.58 9.67 7.60
CA LEU A 17 -15.31 8.40 7.42
C LEU A 17 -15.78 8.22 5.96
N ASP A 18 -16.28 9.29 5.35
CA ASP A 18 -16.89 9.30 4.01
C ASP A 18 -15.98 9.84 2.91
N ASP A 19 -14.65 9.85 3.13
CA ASP A 19 -13.67 10.28 2.11
C ASP A 19 -12.46 9.33 2.02
N TYR A 20 -11.53 9.58 1.09
CA TYR A 20 -10.29 8.83 0.97
C TYR A 20 -9.47 8.82 2.27
N GLY A 21 -8.77 7.72 2.51
CA GLY A 21 -7.84 7.57 3.63
C GLY A 21 -6.38 7.69 3.21
N ASN A 22 -5.48 7.84 4.19
CA ASN A 22 -4.04 7.93 3.96
C ASN A 22 -3.40 6.55 3.84
N SER A 23 -2.45 6.39 2.90
CA SER A 23 -1.58 5.22 2.78
C SER A 23 -0.14 5.63 2.68
N MET A 24 0.76 4.73 3.04
CA MET A 24 2.15 4.77 2.61
C MET A 24 2.41 3.61 1.65
N HIS A 25 2.27 3.86 0.34
CA HIS A 25 2.69 2.87 -0.64
C HIS A 25 4.22 2.83 -0.67
N PHE A 26 4.80 1.63 -0.58
CA PHE A 26 6.23 1.46 -0.79
C PHE A 26 6.49 0.70 -2.09
N HIS A 27 7.59 1.05 -2.74
CA HIS A 27 7.99 0.50 -4.03
C HIS A 27 9.22 -0.39 -3.87
N ILE A 28 9.13 -1.63 -4.32
CA ILE A 28 10.25 -2.56 -4.44
C ILE A 28 10.69 -2.54 -5.90
N ASN A 29 11.86 -1.98 -6.17
CA ASN A 29 12.42 -1.91 -7.53
C ASN A 29 13.26 -3.14 -7.82
N PHE A 30 13.23 -3.59 -9.06
CA PHE A 30 14.03 -4.72 -9.53
C PHE A 30 15.14 -4.20 -10.43
N ASN A 31 16.32 -4.84 -10.35
CA ASN A 31 17.40 -4.59 -11.31
C ASN A 31 16.93 -5.00 -12.71
N SER A 32 17.46 -4.36 -13.76
CA SER A 32 17.12 -4.63 -15.16
C SER A 32 17.42 -6.07 -15.60
N GLU A 33 18.25 -6.78 -14.85
CA GLU A 33 18.60 -8.18 -15.09
C GLU A 33 17.45 -9.15 -14.73
N PHE A 34 16.50 -8.72 -13.88
CA PHE A 34 15.33 -9.53 -13.55
C PHE A 34 14.26 -9.39 -14.62
N ASN A 35 13.92 -10.51 -15.25
CA ASN A 35 12.80 -10.58 -16.19
C ASN A 35 11.44 -10.57 -15.45
N ASP A 36 10.36 -10.48 -16.23
CA ASP A 36 8.99 -10.42 -15.70
C ASP A 36 8.60 -11.65 -14.86
N TYR A 37 9.21 -12.82 -15.08
CA TYR A 37 8.94 -14.03 -14.29
C TYR A 37 9.29 -13.83 -12.80
N TYR A 38 10.47 -13.29 -12.49
CA TYR A 38 10.86 -13.06 -11.10
C TYR A 38 10.03 -11.97 -10.42
N ILE A 39 9.59 -10.96 -11.18
CA ILE A 39 8.71 -9.90 -10.67
C ILE A 39 7.34 -10.49 -10.31
N ILE A 40 6.79 -11.33 -11.18
CA ILE A 40 5.52 -12.03 -10.93
C ILE A 40 5.66 -12.96 -9.72
N LEU A 41 6.75 -13.71 -9.62
CA LEU A 41 7.01 -14.59 -8.48
C LEU A 41 7.10 -13.81 -7.16
N ALA A 42 7.77 -12.67 -7.15
CA ALA A 42 7.83 -11.77 -5.98
C ALA A 42 6.44 -11.22 -5.62
N ALA A 43 5.63 -10.84 -6.61
CA ALA A 43 4.25 -10.40 -6.38
C ALA A 43 3.38 -11.49 -5.77
N GLN A 44 3.50 -12.73 -6.26
CA GLN A 44 2.83 -13.90 -5.70
C GLN A 44 3.26 -14.16 -4.25
N GLY A 45 4.57 -14.08 -3.96
CA GLY A 45 5.10 -14.22 -2.60
C GLY A 45 4.55 -13.16 -1.65
N LEU A 46 4.53 -11.89 -2.07
CA LEU A 46 3.92 -10.80 -1.29
C LEU A 46 2.44 -11.05 -1.00
N CYS A 47 1.67 -11.52 -1.98
CA CYS A 47 0.27 -11.88 -1.77
C CYS A 47 0.11 -13.09 -0.84
N HIS A 48 0.96 -14.11 -0.97
CA HIS A 48 0.90 -15.33 -0.16
C HIS A 48 1.07 -15.04 1.33
N TYR A 49 2.07 -14.23 1.69
CA TYR A 49 2.37 -13.88 3.09
C TYR A 49 1.65 -12.62 3.61
N MET A 50 0.74 -12.04 2.83
CA MET A 50 0.14 -10.74 3.14
C MET A 50 -0.67 -10.76 4.45
N LEU A 51 -1.41 -11.84 4.71
CA LEU A 51 -2.16 -11.97 5.97
C LEU A 51 -1.22 -12.18 7.16
N ASP A 52 -0.19 -13.01 7.00
CA ASP A 52 0.79 -13.30 8.06
C ASP A 52 1.58 -12.05 8.47
N THR A 53 1.80 -11.14 7.52
CA THR A 53 2.55 -9.90 7.72
C THR A 53 1.65 -8.67 7.88
N LEU A 54 0.32 -8.85 7.91
CA LEU A 54 -0.62 -7.74 7.85
C LEU A 54 -0.44 -6.74 8.99
N LEU A 55 -0.16 -7.24 10.21
CA LEU A 55 0.08 -6.40 11.38
C LEU A 55 1.33 -5.51 11.22
N ALA A 56 2.32 -5.95 10.46
CA ALA A 56 3.50 -5.14 10.17
C ALA A 56 3.16 -3.94 9.27
N PHE A 57 2.14 -4.06 8.42
CA PHE A 57 1.74 -3.04 7.45
C PHE A 57 0.51 -2.24 7.87
N MET A 58 -0.38 -2.81 8.67
CA MET A 58 -1.65 -2.24 9.15
C MET A 58 -1.79 -2.52 10.65
N PRO A 59 -0.98 -1.84 11.49
CA PRO A 59 -0.80 -2.21 12.90
C PRO A 59 -1.97 -1.86 13.83
N THR A 60 -2.88 -0.99 13.41
CA THR A 60 -3.96 -0.46 14.24
C THR A 60 -5.33 -0.82 13.68
N THR A 61 -6.33 -0.88 14.55
CA THR A 61 -7.74 -1.10 14.14
C THR A 61 -8.25 -0.03 13.18
N LEU A 62 -7.73 1.20 13.27
CA LEU A 62 -8.10 2.30 12.37
C LEU A 62 -7.61 2.06 10.94
N ASP A 63 -6.53 1.31 10.73
CA ASP A 63 -6.04 0.97 9.39
C ASP A 63 -7.11 0.20 8.59
N TYR A 64 -7.84 -0.69 9.25
CA TYR A 64 -8.86 -1.54 8.62
C TYR A 64 -10.09 -0.74 8.18
N SER A 65 -10.40 0.39 8.82
CA SER A 65 -11.50 1.29 8.40
C SER A 65 -11.32 1.86 6.99
N ARG A 66 -10.08 1.79 6.48
CA ARG A 66 -9.70 2.21 5.13
C ARG A 66 -10.04 1.18 4.06
N ILE A 67 -10.23 -0.09 4.44
CA ILE A 67 -10.60 -1.19 3.54
C ILE A 67 -12.07 -1.03 3.13
N ASN A 68 -12.32 -0.17 2.17
CA ASN A 68 -13.65 0.15 1.68
C ASN A 68 -13.64 0.35 0.16
N LYS A 69 -14.55 -0.35 -0.54
CA LYS A 69 -14.69 -0.31 -1.99
C LYS A 69 -14.99 1.08 -2.57
N LYS A 70 -15.50 2.01 -1.77
CA LYS A 70 -15.85 3.38 -2.20
C LYS A 70 -14.62 4.27 -2.44
N PHE A 71 -13.48 3.97 -1.81
CA PHE A 71 -12.36 4.93 -1.70
C PHE A 71 -11.02 4.40 -2.25
N MET A 72 -11.06 3.55 -3.29
CA MET A 72 -9.89 3.07 -4.06
C MET A 72 -8.79 2.34 -3.27
N ALA A 73 -9.01 2.07 -1.98
CA ALA A 73 -8.16 1.19 -1.20
C ALA A 73 -8.34 -0.26 -1.69
N PRO A 74 -7.27 -1.06 -1.77
CA PRO A 74 -7.39 -2.48 -2.09
C PRO A 74 -8.24 -3.20 -1.04
N THR A 75 -9.21 -4.00 -1.49
CA THR A 75 -10.11 -4.77 -0.62
C THR A 75 -9.86 -6.26 -0.67
N HIS A 76 -9.00 -6.72 -1.58
CA HIS A 76 -8.69 -8.12 -1.79
C HIS A 76 -7.19 -8.30 -1.99
N ILE A 77 -6.67 -9.41 -1.48
CA ILE A 77 -5.29 -9.82 -1.71
C ILE A 77 -5.18 -10.27 -3.16
N SER A 78 -4.51 -9.46 -3.96
CA SER A 78 -4.36 -9.66 -5.39
C SER A 78 -3.16 -8.87 -5.89
N TYR A 79 -2.58 -9.32 -7.00
CA TYR A 79 -1.58 -8.57 -7.74
C TYR A 79 -2.03 -8.33 -9.18
N GLY A 80 -1.55 -7.26 -9.80
CA GLY A 80 -1.95 -6.92 -11.16
C GLY A 80 -1.12 -5.83 -11.83
N GLY A 81 -1.04 -5.92 -13.15
CA GLY A 81 -0.38 -4.93 -14.00
C GLY A 81 -1.21 -3.67 -14.15
N ASN A 82 -0.63 -2.53 -13.81
CA ASN A 82 -1.21 -1.18 -13.89
C ASN A 82 -2.61 -1.00 -13.25
N ASN A 83 -3.07 -1.96 -12.46
CA ASN A 83 -4.38 -1.93 -11.81
C ASN A 83 -4.27 -1.25 -10.43
N ARG A 84 -5.13 -0.26 -10.14
CA ARG A 84 -5.10 0.46 -8.85
C ARG A 84 -5.95 -0.21 -7.76
N SER A 85 -6.78 -1.21 -8.08
CA SER A 85 -7.61 -1.90 -7.08
C SER A 85 -6.91 -3.08 -6.40
N VAL A 86 -5.76 -3.53 -6.90
CA VAL A 86 -5.00 -4.66 -6.35
C VAL A 86 -4.14 -4.25 -5.16
N ALA A 87 -3.84 -5.18 -4.26
CA ALA A 87 -3.00 -4.93 -3.09
C ALA A 87 -1.51 -4.79 -3.47
N VAL A 88 -1.06 -5.53 -4.49
CA VAL A 88 0.31 -5.44 -5.05
C VAL A 88 0.23 -5.05 -6.52
N ARG A 89 0.66 -3.83 -6.87
CA ARG A 89 0.57 -3.32 -8.24
C ARG A 89 1.92 -3.35 -8.93
N THR A 90 1.96 -3.77 -10.20
CA THR A 90 3.11 -3.53 -11.09
C THR A 90 2.81 -2.33 -11.99
N PRO A 91 3.37 -1.13 -11.76
CA PRO A 91 3.09 0.04 -12.61
C PRO A 91 3.60 -0.18 -14.04
N ASN A 92 2.93 0.43 -15.02
CA ASN A 92 3.44 0.47 -16.40
C ASN A 92 4.50 1.57 -16.55
N ALA A 93 5.63 1.41 -15.88
CA ALA A 93 6.74 2.37 -15.89
C ALA A 93 8.07 1.65 -15.59
N PHE A 94 9.16 2.20 -16.12
CA PHE A 94 10.53 1.78 -15.77
C PHE A 94 11.11 2.71 -14.67
N PRO A 95 12.00 2.20 -13.79
CA PRO A 95 12.34 0.79 -13.64
C PRO A 95 11.13 -0.03 -13.15
N LYS A 96 11.12 -1.32 -13.50
CA LYS A 96 10.07 -2.25 -13.07
C LYS A 96 10.06 -2.33 -11.56
N ARG A 97 8.87 -2.24 -10.97
CA ARG A 97 8.69 -2.23 -9.53
C ARG A 97 7.36 -2.85 -9.12
N LEU A 98 7.32 -3.35 -7.90
CA LEU A 98 6.09 -3.70 -7.21
C LEU A 98 5.74 -2.59 -6.22
N GLU A 99 4.47 -2.24 -6.16
CA GLU A 99 3.90 -1.27 -5.24
C GLU A 99 3.00 -1.99 -4.27
N HIS A 100 3.37 -2.00 -2.99
CA HIS A 100 2.54 -2.53 -1.92
C HIS A 100 1.61 -1.43 -1.40
N ARG A 101 0.29 -1.62 -1.55
CA ARG A 101 -0.70 -0.55 -1.43
C ARG A 101 -1.47 -0.52 -0.10
N LEU A 102 -1.23 -1.49 0.78
CA LEU A 102 -1.97 -1.59 2.05
C LEU A 102 -1.30 -0.83 3.20
N SER A 103 -0.01 -0.57 3.11
CA SER A 103 0.77 -0.08 4.25
C SER A 103 0.29 1.27 4.76
N SER A 104 0.20 1.34 6.09
CA SER A 104 -0.18 2.51 6.86
C SER A 104 0.97 3.51 6.91
N PRO A 105 0.68 4.82 6.84
CA PRO A 105 1.67 5.84 7.16
C PRO A 105 1.99 5.93 8.66
N LYS A 106 1.20 5.28 9.52
CA LYS A 106 1.40 5.31 10.96
C LYS A 106 2.39 4.21 11.37
N PRO A 107 3.54 4.55 12.00
CA PRO A 107 4.49 3.57 12.46
C PRO A 107 3.93 2.74 13.62
N ILE A 108 4.45 1.53 13.76
CA ILE A 108 4.21 0.68 14.93
C ILE A 108 4.96 1.33 16.11
N HIS A 109 4.23 1.73 17.14
CA HIS A 109 4.85 2.00 18.44
C HIS A 109 4.97 0.66 19.15
N ILE A 110 6.15 0.04 19.04
CA ILE A 110 6.53 -1.16 19.79
C ILE A 110 7.14 -0.75 21.12
#